data_AF-A0A6N8WZ98-F1
#
_entry.id   AF-A0A6N8WZ98-F1
#
_cell.length_a   1.000
_cell.length_b   1.000
_cell.length_c   1.000
_cell.angle_alpha   90.00
_cell.angle_beta   90.00
_cell.angle_gamma   90.00
#
_symmetry.space_group_name_H-M   'P 1'
#
loop_
_entity.id
_entity.type
_entity.pdbx_description
1 polymer ?
#
loop_
_entity_poly.entity_id
_entity_poly.type
_entity_poly.pdbx_seq_one_letter_code
_entity_poly.pdbx_strand_id
1 'polypeptide(L)'
;MDMDRDQGIPRAHSVFEPAHSGVHRRGGAVAVKRALVAYLLLLACAPQPGDTSFEVAEASIAELQAAMLEGRVTSAQLVDLYLARIRAYDRAGPALNTIIRLNPRARAQADSLDAERAAGTVRGPLHGIPVLMKDNYDISWMPTTGSSLALAGLQPPDDAFQVARLREAGAVILGKTNLHELAAGITTISSLGGQTRNPYDPARNPGGSSGGTGAAVAASFAAVGWGTDTCGSIRIPSAVHNLFGLRPTKGLSSIDGILPLSHSQDTGGPLARTVTDLAIALDATVGMDPADPATAILEGREMQRFRDALDAGALEGARIGALDIEEGSRRERDAGDSRRPGGDGGAGGDCGGRVVAGWRAGQHRPHRLRLQVRPGGIPGRDSGCAGDLAGRDHRDGTAPRGAGPHLPATERARGARHPRTRRDPGAPASPHRGGERPHGPGRP
;
A
#
# COMPACT_ATOMS: atom_id res chain seq x y z
N MET A 1 -7.40 -63.29 -5.59
CA MET A 1 -7.96 -64.56 -5.11
C MET A 1 -9.43 -64.31 -4.91
N ASP A 2 -10.26 -64.80 -5.83
CA ASP A 2 -11.67 -65.06 -5.51
C ASP A 2 -11.76 -66.15 -4.44
N MET A 3 -12.88 -66.19 -3.72
CA MET A 3 -13.63 -67.42 -3.46
C MET A 3 -15.01 -67.05 -2.89
N ASP A 4 -15.97 -67.04 -3.80
CA ASP A 4 -17.41 -67.08 -3.54
C ASP A 4 -17.82 -68.44 -2.92
N ARG A 5 -18.83 -68.48 -2.04
CA ARG A 5 -19.92 -69.49 -2.07
C ARG A 5 -20.98 -69.38 -0.96
N ASP A 6 -22.21 -69.57 -1.43
CA ASP A 6 -23.51 -69.62 -0.76
C ASP A 6 -23.97 -71.08 -0.45
N GLN A 7 -25.23 -71.27 -0.02
CA GLN A 7 -26.05 -72.50 0.23
C GLN A 7 -26.04 -73.03 1.69
N GLY A 8 -27.16 -73.48 2.31
CA GLY A 8 -28.60 -73.57 1.94
C GLY A 8 -29.44 -74.30 3.06
N ILE A 9 -30.70 -74.75 2.94
CA ILE A 9 -31.67 -74.71 1.81
C ILE A 9 -33.20 -74.56 2.20
N PRO A 10 -33.93 -75.49 2.89
CA PRO A 10 -35.27 -75.88 2.38
C PRO A 10 -36.53 -76.01 3.31
N ARG A 11 -37.64 -75.32 2.92
CA ARG A 11 -39.08 -75.76 2.88
C ARG A 11 -39.84 -76.00 4.23
N ALA A 12 -41.20 -75.93 4.35
CA ALA A 12 -42.26 -76.26 3.38
C ALA A 12 -43.73 -75.77 3.69
N HIS A 13 -44.56 -75.73 2.63
CA HIS A 13 -46.04 -75.96 2.48
C HIS A 13 -47.14 -75.32 3.38
N SER A 14 -48.06 -74.55 2.74
CA SER A 14 -49.54 -74.77 2.60
C SER A 14 -50.24 -73.46 2.12
N VAL A 15 -51.41 -73.35 1.48
CA VAL A 15 -52.27 -74.08 0.51
C VAL A 15 -53.57 -73.22 0.38
N PHE A 16 -54.06 -73.01 -0.85
CA PHE A 16 -55.39 -72.47 -1.26
C PHE A 16 -55.76 -70.96 -1.22
N GLU A 17 -56.57 -70.59 -2.22
CA GLU A 17 -57.02 -69.24 -2.66
C GLU A 17 -58.53 -68.98 -2.32
N PRO A 18 -59.28 -68.05 -2.98
CA PRO A 18 -59.27 -66.59 -2.79
C PRO A 18 -60.67 -65.99 -2.53
N ALA A 19 -60.78 -64.67 -2.37
CA ALA A 19 -62.03 -63.93 -2.58
C ALA A 19 -61.79 -62.55 -3.23
N HIS A 20 -62.67 -62.16 -4.16
CA HIS A 20 -62.55 -60.96 -4.99
C HIS A 20 -63.01 -59.66 -4.30
N SER A 21 -62.35 -58.54 -4.62
CA SER A 21 -63.06 -57.29 -4.96
C SER A 21 -62.20 -56.25 -5.69
N GLY A 22 -62.51 -55.98 -6.96
CA GLY A 22 -62.77 -54.63 -7.47
C GLY A 22 -61.67 -53.56 -7.60
N VAL A 23 -61.60 -53.01 -8.82
CA VAL A 23 -61.20 -51.62 -9.17
C VAL A 23 -59.70 -51.28 -9.14
N HIS A 24 -59.15 -50.89 -10.30
CA HIS A 24 -58.33 -49.66 -10.37
C HIS A 24 -58.38 -48.95 -11.73
N ARG A 25 -58.36 -47.61 -11.65
CA ARG A 25 -58.68 -46.65 -12.73
C ARG A 25 -57.51 -46.42 -13.70
N ARG A 26 -57.80 -46.28 -14.99
CA ARG A 26 -56.91 -45.58 -15.95
C ARG A 26 -56.86 -44.09 -15.55
N GLY A 27 -55.66 -43.52 -15.35
CA GLY A 27 -55.53 -42.07 -15.08
C GLY A 27 -54.14 -41.53 -14.70
N GLY A 28 -53.24 -42.36 -14.14
CA GLY A 28 -52.00 -41.86 -13.52
C GLY A 28 -50.98 -41.17 -14.46
N ALA A 29 -50.83 -41.64 -15.70
CA ALA A 29 -49.69 -41.28 -16.55
C ALA A 29 -49.64 -39.80 -16.99
N VAL A 30 -50.78 -39.12 -17.11
CA VAL A 30 -50.85 -37.71 -17.55
C VAL A 30 -50.59 -36.74 -16.40
N ALA A 31 -51.02 -37.09 -15.18
CA ALA A 31 -50.80 -36.28 -13.98
C ALA A 31 -49.30 -36.19 -13.63
N VAL A 32 -48.58 -37.32 -13.68
CA VAL A 32 -47.14 -37.37 -13.36
C VAL A 32 -46.32 -36.51 -14.32
N LYS A 33 -46.60 -36.54 -15.64
CA LYS A 33 -45.90 -35.69 -16.61
C LYS A 33 -46.16 -34.19 -16.39
N ARG A 34 -47.39 -33.81 -16.02
CA ARG A 34 -47.72 -32.40 -15.71
C ARG A 34 -47.05 -31.93 -14.41
N ALA A 35 -46.99 -32.77 -13.38
CA ALA A 35 -46.28 -32.47 -12.15
C ALA A 35 -44.76 -32.30 -12.38
N LEU A 36 -44.15 -33.14 -13.21
CA LEU A 36 -42.72 -33.04 -13.54
C LEU A 36 -42.38 -31.75 -14.29
N VAL A 37 -43.22 -31.34 -15.25
CA VAL A 37 -43.05 -30.07 -16.00
C VAL A 37 -43.27 -28.86 -15.09
N ALA A 38 -44.25 -28.89 -14.19
CA ALA A 38 -44.43 -27.83 -13.19
C ALA A 38 -43.24 -27.72 -12.22
N TYR A 39 -42.69 -28.85 -11.78
CA TYR A 39 -41.49 -28.89 -10.93
C TYR A 39 -40.24 -28.37 -11.64
N LEU A 40 -40.05 -28.70 -12.92
CA LEU A 40 -38.97 -28.15 -13.76
C LEU A 40 -39.13 -26.65 -14.03
N LEU A 41 -40.36 -26.15 -14.22
CA LEU A 41 -40.64 -24.72 -14.36
C LEU A 41 -40.43 -23.95 -13.05
N LEU A 42 -40.72 -24.56 -11.90
CA LEU A 42 -40.42 -23.98 -10.58
C LEU A 42 -38.90 -23.90 -10.32
N LEU A 43 -38.13 -24.90 -10.75
CA LEU A 43 -36.66 -24.86 -10.71
C LEU A 43 -36.08 -23.82 -11.68
N ALA A 44 -36.68 -23.61 -12.85
CA ALA A 44 -36.28 -22.56 -13.79
C ALA A 44 -36.65 -21.14 -13.32
N CYS A 45 -37.52 -21.01 -12.31
CA CYS A 45 -37.92 -19.73 -11.72
C CYS A 45 -37.29 -19.48 -10.34
N ALA A 46 -36.38 -20.35 -9.88
CA ALA A 46 -35.49 -20.00 -8.79
C ALA A 46 -34.63 -18.80 -9.23
N PRO A 47 -34.53 -17.72 -8.43
CA PRO A 47 -33.60 -16.65 -8.74
C PRO A 47 -32.21 -17.28 -8.87
N GLN A 48 -31.60 -17.14 -10.04
CA GLN A 48 -30.15 -17.31 -10.13
C GLN A 48 -29.54 -16.43 -9.04
N PRO A 49 -28.54 -16.88 -8.28
CA PRO A 49 -27.78 -15.97 -7.44
C PRO A 49 -27.25 -14.89 -8.39
N GLY A 50 -27.84 -13.70 -8.31
CA GLY A 50 -27.39 -12.55 -9.08
C GLY A 50 -25.92 -12.33 -8.77
N ASP A 51 -25.15 -11.81 -9.72
CA ASP A 51 -23.70 -11.70 -9.57
C ASP A 51 -23.35 -10.80 -8.36
N THR A 52 -23.14 -11.43 -7.19
CA THR A 52 -22.99 -10.74 -5.91
C THR A 52 -21.54 -10.29 -5.65
N SER A 53 -20.68 -10.29 -6.67
CA SER A 53 -19.34 -9.73 -6.54
C SER A 53 -19.42 -8.20 -6.51
N PHE A 54 -19.29 -7.63 -5.31
CA PHE A 54 -18.97 -6.21 -5.17
C PHE A 54 -17.60 -5.94 -5.82
N GLU A 55 -17.54 -5.06 -6.82
CA GLU A 55 -16.27 -4.67 -7.45
C GLU A 55 -15.56 -3.63 -6.57
N VAL A 56 -14.29 -3.87 -6.27
CA VAL A 56 -13.46 -2.99 -5.42
C VAL A 56 -12.57 -2.03 -6.22
N ALA A 57 -12.49 -2.20 -7.56
CA ALA A 57 -11.82 -1.25 -8.44
C ALA A 57 -12.46 0.14 -8.34
N GLU A 58 -11.62 1.14 -8.12
CA GLU A 58 -11.98 2.57 -8.04
C GLU A 58 -12.95 2.97 -6.92
N ALA A 59 -13.51 2.02 -6.18
CA ALA A 59 -14.38 2.27 -5.03
C ALA A 59 -13.67 3.15 -3.97
N SER A 60 -14.36 4.21 -3.55
CA SER A 60 -13.96 5.10 -2.47
C SER A 60 -14.27 4.51 -1.09
N ILE A 61 -13.64 5.04 -0.05
CA ILE A 61 -13.89 4.63 1.35
C ILE A 61 -15.37 4.85 1.72
N ALA A 62 -15.99 5.90 1.20
CA ALA A 62 -17.41 6.17 1.41
C ALA A 62 -18.33 5.08 0.81
N GLU A 63 -18.05 4.65 -0.43
CA GLU A 63 -18.81 3.58 -1.11
C GLU A 63 -18.59 2.22 -0.45
N LEU A 64 -17.36 1.93 0.00
CA LEU A 64 -17.02 0.73 0.78
C LEU A 64 -17.76 0.71 2.13
N GLN A 65 -17.82 1.83 2.84
CA GLN A 65 -18.59 1.94 4.09
C GLN A 65 -20.09 1.79 3.86
N ALA A 66 -20.65 2.40 2.81
CA ALA A 66 -22.05 2.24 2.44
C ALA A 66 -22.37 0.78 2.09
N ALA A 67 -21.50 0.10 1.32
CA ALA A 67 -21.66 -1.31 0.99
C ALA A 67 -21.66 -2.24 2.22
N MET A 68 -20.80 -1.95 3.22
CA MET A 68 -20.80 -2.67 4.49
C MET A 68 -22.02 -2.35 5.38
N LEU A 69 -22.51 -1.12 5.36
CA LEU A 69 -23.71 -0.72 6.10
C LEU A 69 -24.99 -1.35 5.51
N GLU A 70 -25.07 -1.45 4.19
CA GLU A 70 -26.19 -2.05 3.44
C GLU A 70 -26.12 -3.59 3.40
N GLY A 71 -25.08 -4.21 3.99
CA GLY A 71 -24.90 -5.66 4.00
C GLY A 71 -24.57 -6.27 2.63
N ARG A 72 -24.18 -5.46 1.64
CA ARG A 72 -23.79 -5.91 0.28
C ARG A 72 -22.41 -6.57 0.25
N VAL A 73 -21.54 -6.22 1.19
CA VAL A 73 -20.20 -6.80 1.35
C VAL A 73 -19.79 -6.69 2.82
N THR A 74 -18.95 -7.59 3.33
CA THR A 74 -18.33 -7.45 4.67
C THR A 74 -16.86 -7.04 4.55
N SER A 75 -16.24 -6.57 5.63
CA SER A 75 -14.79 -6.28 5.67
C SER A 75 -13.96 -7.49 5.26
N ALA A 76 -14.33 -8.68 5.75
CA ALA A 76 -13.70 -9.95 5.40
C ALA A 76 -13.79 -10.25 3.89
N GLN A 77 -14.92 -9.97 3.26
CA GLN A 77 -15.10 -10.12 1.82
C GLN A 77 -14.31 -9.06 1.04
N LEU A 78 -14.23 -7.81 1.52
CA LEU A 78 -13.37 -6.77 0.92
C LEU A 78 -11.90 -7.19 0.94
N VAL A 79 -11.42 -7.77 2.04
CA VAL A 79 -10.07 -8.35 2.13
C VAL A 79 -9.87 -9.45 1.09
N ASP A 80 -10.80 -10.40 0.97
CA ASP A 80 -10.72 -11.48 -0.03
C ASP A 80 -10.65 -10.94 -1.47
N LEU A 81 -11.45 -9.92 -1.79
CA LEU A 81 -11.52 -9.26 -3.10
C LEU A 81 -10.21 -8.54 -3.44
N TYR A 82 -9.65 -7.74 -2.52
CA TYR A 82 -8.35 -7.09 -2.73
C TYR A 82 -7.21 -8.12 -2.82
N LEU A 83 -7.20 -9.16 -1.99
CA LEU A 83 -6.21 -10.24 -2.07
C LEU A 83 -6.32 -11.03 -3.38
N ALA A 84 -7.52 -11.19 -3.95
CA ALA A 84 -7.72 -11.79 -5.26
C ALA A 84 -7.11 -10.92 -6.38
N ARG A 85 -7.31 -9.60 -6.35
CA ARG A 85 -6.69 -8.65 -7.29
C ARG A 85 -5.15 -8.64 -7.18
N ILE A 86 -4.61 -8.64 -5.97
CA ILE A 86 -3.16 -8.77 -5.73
C ILE A 86 -2.62 -10.07 -6.34
N ARG A 87 -3.28 -11.22 -6.11
CA ARG A 87 -2.87 -12.49 -6.71
C ARG A 87 -2.90 -12.46 -8.24
N ALA A 88 -3.88 -11.81 -8.84
CA ALA A 88 -4.04 -11.74 -10.30
C ALA A 88 -3.00 -10.84 -10.99
N TYR A 89 -2.56 -9.75 -10.35
CA TYR A 89 -1.84 -8.66 -11.02
C TYR A 89 -0.48 -8.27 -10.42
N ASP A 90 -0.18 -8.60 -9.16
CA ASP A 90 1.07 -8.16 -8.51
C ASP A 90 2.28 -9.02 -8.93
N ARG A 91 2.14 -10.34 -8.84
CA ARG A 91 3.18 -11.31 -9.23
C ARG A 91 2.82 -12.12 -10.48
N ALA A 92 1.56 -12.03 -10.92
CA ALA A 92 1.03 -12.60 -12.15
C ALA A 92 0.55 -11.46 -13.08
N GLY A 93 0.08 -11.81 -14.28
CA GLY A 93 -0.43 -10.84 -15.26
C GLY A 93 0.63 -9.79 -15.63
N PRO A 94 0.39 -8.48 -15.43
CA PRO A 94 1.39 -7.42 -15.66
C PRO A 94 2.62 -7.49 -14.74
N ALA A 95 2.54 -8.27 -13.65
CA ALA A 95 3.61 -8.44 -12.65
C ALA A 95 4.13 -7.10 -12.13
N LEU A 96 3.23 -6.33 -11.48
CA LEU A 96 3.52 -4.99 -10.98
C LEU A 96 4.53 -4.94 -9.82
N ASN A 97 4.72 -6.04 -9.09
CA ASN A 97 5.72 -6.20 -8.04
C ASN A 97 5.67 -5.08 -6.97
N THR A 98 4.47 -4.80 -6.48
CA THR A 98 4.16 -3.73 -5.51
C THR A 98 4.20 -4.22 -4.07
N ILE A 99 3.88 -5.50 -3.81
CA ILE A 99 3.77 -6.07 -2.46
C ILE A 99 5.06 -6.80 -2.08
N ILE A 100 5.67 -6.45 -0.94
CA ILE A 100 6.83 -7.17 -0.40
C ILE A 100 6.44 -8.23 0.63
N ARG A 101 5.35 -8.01 1.38
CA ARG A 101 4.83 -8.97 2.35
C ARG A 101 3.33 -8.78 2.59
N LEU A 102 2.53 -9.83 2.39
CA LEU A 102 1.12 -9.84 2.80
C LEU A 102 0.99 -10.11 4.31
N ASN A 103 -0.05 -9.55 4.92
CA ASN A 103 -0.44 -9.83 6.29
C ASN A 103 -1.27 -11.14 6.35
N PRO A 104 -0.77 -12.23 6.96
CA PRO A 104 -1.52 -13.49 7.08
C PRO A 104 -2.71 -13.40 8.05
N ARG A 105 -2.79 -12.35 8.88
CA ARG A 105 -3.86 -12.09 9.85
C ARG A 105 -4.96 -11.18 9.31
N ALA A 106 -4.80 -10.58 8.12
CA ALA A 106 -5.70 -9.55 7.59
C ALA A 106 -7.17 -10.02 7.55
N ARG A 107 -7.40 -11.26 7.14
CA ARG A 107 -8.73 -11.87 7.11
C ARG A 107 -9.36 -11.96 8.52
N ALA A 108 -8.66 -12.57 9.47
CA ALA A 108 -9.14 -12.70 10.85
C ALA A 108 -9.35 -11.34 11.56
N GLN A 109 -8.55 -10.33 11.22
CA GLN A 109 -8.76 -8.95 11.70
C GLN A 109 -10.04 -8.34 11.12
N ALA A 110 -10.31 -8.57 9.83
CA ALA A 110 -11.54 -8.14 9.18
C ALA A 110 -12.77 -8.87 9.72
N ASP A 111 -12.71 -10.19 9.95
CA ASP A 111 -13.79 -10.95 10.59
C ASP A 111 -14.12 -10.39 12.00
N SER A 112 -13.11 -9.95 12.76
CA SER A 112 -13.29 -9.28 14.07
C SER A 112 -13.98 -7.92 13.95
N LEU A 113 -13.64 -7.12 12.92
CA LEU A 113 -14.26 -5.81 12.68
C LEU A 113 -15.69 -5.95 12.15
N ASP A 114 -15.99 -7.01 11.40
CA ASP A 114 -17.36 -7.37 11.01
C ASP A 114 -18.18 -7.78 12.24
N ALA A 115 -17.61 -8.53 13.19
CA ALA A 115 -18.25 -8.86 14.46
C ALA A 115 -18.52 -7.61 15.34
N GLU A 116 -17.57 -6.67 15.42
CA GLU A 116 -17.77 -5.37 16.07
C GLU A 116 -18.91 -4.59 15.43
N ARG A 117 -18.95 -4.50 14.09
CA ARG A 117 -20.01 -3.81 13.34
C ARG A 117 -21.37 -4.45 13.61
N ALA A 118 -21.47 -5.77 13.63
CA ALA A 118 -22.68 -6.52 13.96
C ALA A 118 -23.15 -6.29 15.42
N ALA A 119 -22.21 -6.06 16.34
CA ALA A 119 -22.47 -5.65 17.72
C ALA A 119 -22.75 -4.14 17.89
N GLY A 120 -22.89 -3.37 16.81
CA GLY A 120 -23.16 -1.93 16.82
C GLY A 120 -21.94 -1.05 17.13
N THR A 121 -20.73 -1.63 17.16
CA THR A 121 -19.47 -0.92 17.41
C THR A 121 -18.78 -0.60 16.08
N VAL A 122 -18.72 0.69 15.73
CA VAL A 122 -18.04 1.18 14.52
C VAL A 122 -17.04 2.26 14.92
N ARG A 123 -15.75 2.02 14.67
CA ARG A 123 -14.64 2.88 15.14
C ARG A 123 -14.44 4.17 14.34
N GLY A 124 -15.10 4.29 13.18
CA GLY A 124 -15.05 5.47 12.32
C GLY A 124 -15.04 5.12 10.82
N PRO A 125 -14.70 6.09 9.95
CA PRO A 125 -14.73 5.90 8.49
C PRO A 125 -13.78 4.82 7.96
N LEU A 126 -12.74 4.44 8.71
CA LEU A 126 -11.81 3.37 8.34
C LEU A 126 -12.19 1.98 8.88
N HIS A 127 -13.30 1.85 9.61
CA HIS A 127 -13.71 0.58 10.22
C HIS A 127 -13.93 -0.52 9.19
N GLY A 128 -13.06 -1.53 9.18
CA GLY A 128 -13.08 -2.62 8.21
C GLY A 128 -12.48 -2.30 6.84
N ILE A 129 -11.83 -1.15 6.66
CA ILE A 129 -11.30 -0.70 5.36
C ILE A 129 -9.89 -1.27 5.12
N PRO A 130 -9.65 -1.99 4.01
CA PRO A 130 -8.34 -2.54 3.70
C PRO A 130 -7.34 -1.47 3.21
N VAL A 131 -6.17 -1.41 3.85
CA VAL A 131 -5.09 -0.42 3.60
C VAL A 131 -3.73 -1.10 3.41
N LEU A 132 -2.77 -0.41 2.79
CA LEU A 132 -1.39 -0.87 2.61
C LEU A 132 -0.37 0.10 3.22
N MET A 133 0.67 -0.43 3.87
CA MET A 133 1.76 0.37 4.45
C MET A 133 3.03 0.23 3.62
N LYS A 134 3.83 1.28 3.47
CA LYS A 134 5.19 1.18 2.93
C LYS A 134 6.09 0.37 3.87
N ASP A 135 7.01 -0.44 3.34
CA ASP A 135 7.87 -1.34 4.13
C ASP A 135 8.97 -0.64 4.98
N ASN A 136 8.87 0.68 5.17
CA ASN A 136 9.64 1.43 6.15
C ASN A 136 8.79 1.88 7.37
N TYR A 137 7.54 1.43 7.49
CA TYR A 137 6.71 1.59 8.69
C TYR A 137 6.78 0.36 9.59
N ASP A 138 6.99 0.56 10.89
CA ASP A 138 7.02 -0.49 11.88
C ASP A 138 5.65 -1.07 12.19
N ILE A 139 5.61 -2.41 12.23
CA ILE A 139 4.47 -3.18 12.74
C ILE A 139 5.05 -4.38 13.49
N SER A 140 4.74 -4.48 14.78
CA SER A 140 5.28 -5.37 15.82
C SER A 140 5.33 -6.87 15.51
N TRP A 141 4.66 -7.30 14.45
CA TRP A 141 4.58 -8.71 14.00
C TRP A 141 4.85 -8.90 12.50
N MET A 142 5.34 -7.88 11.80
CA MET A 142 5.90 -7.98 10.44
C MET A 142 7.28 -7.31 10.39
N PRO A 143 8.30 -7.92 9.74
CA PRO A 143 9.57 -7.25 9.54
C PRO A 143 9.43 -5.91 8.81
N THR A 144 10.26 -4.94 9.17
CA THR A 144 10.40 -3.64 8.50
C THR A 144 11.77 -3.60 7.88
N THR A 145 11.85 -3.71 6.56
CA THR A 145 13.13 -3.98 5.89
C THR A 145 13.66 -2.77 5.12
N GLY A 146 12.84 -1.72 4.96
CA GLY A 146 13.15 -0.66 4.00
C GLY A 146 13.33 -1.19 2.56
N SER A 147 12.74 -2.35 2.28
CA SER A 147 13.00 -3.21 1.12
C SER A 147 14.46 -3.67 0.92
N SER A 148 15.31 -3.57 1.94
CA SER A 148 16.70 -4.04 1.89
C SER A 148 16.84 -5.50 2.32
N LEU A 149 17.58 -6.30 1.55
CA LEU A 149 17.90 -7.69 1.91
C LEU A 149 18.70 -7.78 3.21
N ALA A 150 19.51 -6.77 3.53
CA ALA A 150 20.27 -6.70 4.78
C ALA A 150 19.38 -6.59 6.03
N LEU A 151 18.15 -6.07 5.88
CA LEU A 151 17.17 -5.89 6.95
C LEU A 151 15.98 -6.86 6.83
N ALA A 152 16.07 -7.90 6.01
CA ALA A 152 14.97 -8.83 5.72
C ALA A 152 14.36 -9.52 6.96
N GLY A 153 15.13 -9.62 8.05
CA GLY A 153 14.72 -10.15 9.36
C GLY A 153 14.60 -9.11 10.47
N LEU A 154 14.67 -7.80 10.18
CA LEU A 154 14.51 -6.75 11.19
C LEU A 154 13.04 -6.70 11.65
N GLN A 155 12.77 -7.24 12.83
CA GLN A 155 11.46 -7.23 13.46
C GLN A 155 11.39 -6.09 14.50
N PRO A 156 10.61 -5.02 14.27
CA PRO A 156 10.38 -3.99 15.28
C PRO A 156 9.66 -4.54 16.52
N PRO A 157 9.85 -3.93 17.70
CA PRO A 157 9.22 -4.35 18.95
C PRO A 157 7.74 -3.94 19.04
N ASP A 158 7.34 -2.84 18.43
CA ASP A 158 6.04 -2.20 18.48
C ASP A 158 5.52 -1.78 17.08
N ASP A 159 4.31 -1.22 17.04
CA ASP A 159 3.71 -0.63 15.84
C ASP A 159 4.07 0.86 15.80
N ALA A 160 4.47 1.38 14.62
CA ALA A 160 4.70 2.80 14.40
C ALA A 160 3.48 3.64 14.81
N PHE A 161 3.66 4.89 15.25
CA PHE A 161 2.56 5.73 15.73
C PHE A 161 1.38 5.77 14.73
N GLN A 162 1.67 6.02 13.44
CA GLN A 162 0.64 6.05 12.40
C GLN A 162 -0.05 4.69 12.20
N VAL A 163 0.66 3.57 12.39
CA VAL A 163 0.11 2.21 12.30
C VAL A 163 -0.82 1.93 13.47
N ALA A 164 -0.43 2.29 14.70
CA ALA A 164 -1.28 2.15 15.89
C ALA A 164 -2.58 2.93 15.72
N ARG A 165 -2.50 4.20 15.31
CA ARG A 165 -3.64 5.09 15.03
C ARG A 165 -4.58 4.54 13.95
N LEU A 166 -4.05 3.91 12.91
CA LEU A 166 -4.87 3.25 11.88
C LEU A 166 -5.62 2.03 12.40
N ARG A 167 -5.02 1.25 13.29
CA ARG A 167 -5.67 0.10 13.95
C ARG A 167 -6.73 0.54 14.94
N GLU A 168 -6.50 1.64 15.67
CA GLU A 168 -7.52 2.29 16.49
C GLU A 168 -8.72 2.73 15.65
N ALA A 169 -8.48 3.35 14.49
CA ALA A 169 -9.53 3.73 13.54
C ALA A 169 -10.24 2.54 12.84
N GLY A 170 -9.79 1.30 13.10
CA GLY A 170 -10.37 0.07 12.58
C GLY A 170 -9.93 -0.32 11.16
N ALA A 171 -8.82 0.22 10.65
CA ALA A 171 -8.29 -0.16 9.35
C ALA A 171 -7.69 -1.57 9.35
N VAL A 172 -7.82 -2.30 8.24
CA VAL A 172 -7.23 -3.62 8.03
C VAL A 172 -5.97 -3.49 7.18
N ILE A 173 -4.81 -3.65 7.78
CA ILE A 173 -3.53 -3.59 7.06
C ILE A 173 -3.36 -4.88 6.24
N LEU A 174 -3.48 -4.81 4.92
CA LEU A 174 -3.32 -5.96 4.01
C LEU A 174 -1.87 -6.44 3.91
N GLY A 175 -0.90 -5.57 4.17
CA GLY A 175 0.52 -5.90 4.07
C GLY A 175 1.42 -4.67 3.89
N LYS A 176 2.68 -4.97 3.54
CA LYS A 176 3.76 -4.02 3.32
C LYS A 176 4.07 -3.93 1.81
N THR A 177 4.22 -2.71 1.27
CA THR A 177 4.57 -2.45 -0.13
C THR A 177 6.06 -2.21 -0.31
N ASN A 178 6.58 -2.62 -1.46
CA ASN A 178 7.94 -2.36 -1.91
C ASN A 178 8.21 -0.85 -2.00
N LEU A 179 9.43 -0.44 -1.69
CA LEU A 179 9.92 0.93 -1.88
C LEU A 179 11.22 0.93 -2.66
N HIS A 180 11.65 2.10 -3.14
CA HIS A 180 13.07 2.26 -3.50
C HIS A 180 13.89 2.07 -2.22
N GLU A 181 14.89 1.20 -2.27
CA GLU A 181 15.58 0.69 -1.08
C GLU A 181 16.06 1.81 -0.14
N LEU A 182 15.80 1.63 1.16
CA LEU A 182 16.09 2.58 2.24
C LEU A 182 15.58 4.01 1.96
N ALA A 183 14.48 4.11 1.22
CA ALA A 183 13.88 5.35 0.72
C ALA A 183 14.77 6.22 -0.19
N ALA A 184 15.94 5.73 -0.61
CA ALA A 184 17.05 6.51 -1.17
C ALA A 184 16.94 6.88 -2.66
N GLY A 185 15.76 6.77 -3.28
CA GLY A 185 15.62 7.05 -4.71
C GLY A 185 14.19 7.00 -5.26
N ILE A 186 14.05 7.32 -6.55
CA ILE A 186 12.76 7.64 -7.20
C ILE A 186 12.36 6.67 -8.32
N THR A 187 12.89 5.44 -8.31
CA THR A 187 12.59 4.40 -9.31
C THR A 187 11.96 3.13 -8.75
N THR A 188 11.86 3.01 -7.42
CA THR A 188 11.35 1.82 -6.71
C THR A 188 11.98 0.51 -7.18
N ILE A 189 13.31 0.45 -7.02
CA ILE A 189 14.14 -0.75 -7.14
C ILE A 189 14.64 -1.09 -5.74
N SER A 190 14.66 -2.37 -5.39
CA SER A 190 15.20 -2.85 -4.12
C SER A 190 15.78 -4.26 -4.21
N SER A 191 16.69 -4.58 -3.30
CA SER A 191 17.35 -5.89 -3.23
C SER A 191 16.46 -7.01 -2.69
N LEU A 192 15.49 -6.69 -1.82
CA LEU A 192 14.53 -7.68 -1.31
C LEU A 192 13.26 -7.77 -2.16
N GLY A 193 12.74 -6.64 -2.66
CA GLY A 193 11.49 -6.58 -3.41
C GLY A 193 11.66 -6.66 -4.94
N GLY A 194 12.80 -6.20 -5.47
CA GLY A 194 13.01 -6.02 -6.90
C GLY A 194 12.44 -4.70 -7.44
N GLN A 195 12.24 -4.63 -8.75
CA GLN A 195 11.67 -3.46 -9.45
C GLN A 195 10.14 -3.49 -9.41
N THR A 196 9.49 -2.50 -8.81
CA THR A 196 8.05 -2.22 -8.99
C THR A 196 7.79 -1.67 -10.40
N ARG A 197 6.62 -1.95 -11.00
CA ARG A 197 6.23 -1.39 -12.31
C ARG A 197 5.00 -0.48 -12.19
N ASN A 198 4.91 0.50 -13.09
CA ASN A 198 3.77 1.40 -13.16
C ASN A 198 2.54 0.69 -13.79
N PRO A 199 1.34 0.69 -13.17
CA PRO A 199 0.15 0.02 -13.70
C PRO A 199 -0.40 0.62 -15.01
N TYR A 200 -0.10 1.87 -15.35
CA TYR A 200 -0.56 2.50 -16.60
C TYR A 200 0.28 2.08 -17.82
N ASP A 201 1.58 1.82 -17.61
CA ASP A 201 2.51 1.33 -18.61
C ASP A 201 3.69 0.68 -17.86
N PRO A 202 3.79 -0.67 -17.81
CA PRO A 202 4.82 -1.37 -17.04
C PRO A 202 6.27 -1.10 -17.46
N ALA A 203 6.50 -0.41 -18.59
CA ALA A 203 7.82 0.06 -19.00
C ALA A 203 8.18 1.46 -18.45
N ARG A 204 7.26 2.14 -17.75
CA ARG A 204 7.49 3.46 -17.13
C ARG A 204 7.95 3.33 -15.68
N ASN A 205 8.66 4.36 -15.24
CA ASN A 205 9.04 4.54 -13.86
C ASN A 205 7.77 4.67 -12.97
N PRO A 206 7.60 3.87 -11.89
CA PRO A 206 6.55 4.05 -10.87
C PRO A 206 6.80 5.25 -9.92
N GLY A 207 7.85 6.03 -10.16
CA GLY A 207 8.34 7.02 -9.23
C GLY A 207 8.91 6.38 -7.97
N GLY A 208 9.05 7.17 -6.92
CA GLY A 208 9.50 6.65 -5.63
C GLY A 208 9.85 7.76 -4.63
N SER A 209 10.29 7.38 -3.42
CA SER A 209 10.53 5.99 -3.01
C SER A 209 9.27 5.18 -2.70
N SER A 210 8.10 5.80 -2.48
CA SER A 210 6.84 5.07 -2.20
C SER A 210 6.13 4.55 -3.47
N GLY A 211 6.87 4.14 -4.50
CA GLY A 211 6.30 3.73 -5.78
C GLY A 211 5.50 2.44 -5.71
N GLY A 212 5.83 1.50 -4.82
CA GLY A 212 5.00 0.31 -4.56
C GLY A 212 3.65 0.68 -3.95
N THR A 213 3.61 1.63 -3.01
CA THR A 213 2.35 2.17 -2.47
C THR A 213 1.51 2.83 -3.56
N GLY A 214 2.10 3.72 -4.37
CA GLY A 214 1.38 4.39 -5.46
C GLY A 214 0.85 3.42 -6.52
N ALA A 215 1.69 2.48 -6.97
CA ALA A 215 1.30 1.47 -7.95
C ALA A 215 0.19 0.55 -7.42
N ALA A 216 0.27 0.13 -6.15
CA ALA A 216 -0.75 -0.72 -5.54
C ALA A 216 -2.12 -0.01 -5.40
N VAL A 217 -2.12 1.26 -4.97
CA VAL A 217 -3.37 2.03 -4.82
C VAL A 217 -4.00 2.33 -6.19
N ALA A 218 -3.20 2.63 -7.21
CA ALA A 218 -3.68 2.86 -8.58
C ALA A 218 -4.12 1.57 -9.30
N ALA A 219 -3.59 0.41 -8.93
CA ALA A 219 -4.09 -0.89 -9.39
C ALA A 219 -5.35 -1.38 -8.62
N SER A 220 -5.84 -0.57 -7.66
CA SER A 220 -6.90 -0.93 -6.72
C SER A 220 -6.61 -2.25 -5.98
N PHE A 221 -5.43 -2.34 -5.36
CA PHE A 221 -5.04 -3.41 -4.42
C PHE A 221 -5.38 -3.10 -2.95
N ALA A 222 -5.78 -1.86 -2.66
CA ALA A 222 -6.31 -1.42 -1.37
C ALA A 222 -7.17 -0.17 -1.58
N ALA A 223 -7.95 0.21 -0.57
CA ALA A 223 -8.73 1.44 -0.60
C ALA A 223 -7.81 2.68 -0.63
N VAL A 224 -6.77 2.67 0.22
CA VAL A 224 -5.77 3.74 0.40
C VAL A 224 -4.45 3.11 0.88
N GLY A 225 -3.32 3.79 0.70
CA GLY A 225 -2.03 3.32 1.21
C GLY A 225 -1.15 4.44 1.77
N TRP A 226 -0.22 4.10 2.66
CA TRP A 226 0.71 5.04 3.30
C TRP A 226 2.11 4.97 2.68
N GLY A 227 2.68 6.13 2.41
CA GLY A 227 4.06 6.33 1.98
C GLY A 227 4.79 7.34 2.88
N THR A 228 6.04 7.64 2.54
CA THR A 228 6.84 8.66 3.25
C THR A 228 7.51 9.61 2.26
N ASP A 229 7.72 10.88 2.64
CA ASP A 229 8.23 11.95 1.77
C ASP A 229 9.36 12.78 2.41
N THR A 230 10.61 12.39 2.15
CA THR A 230 11.79 13.23 2.47
C THR A 230 11.97 14.35 1.45
N CYS A 231 12.02 13.99 0.15
CA CYS A 231 12.26 14.88 -0.99
C CYS A 231 11.39 14.51 -2.21
N GLY A 232 10.08 14.33 -2.00
CA GLY A 232 9.10 14.03 -3.06
C GLY A 232 8.53 12.61 -3.03
N SER A 233 8.91 11.79 -2.04
CA SER A 233 8.60 10.36 -2.04
C SER A 233 7.13 9.97 -1.79
N ILE A 234 6.21 10.89 -1.51
CA ILE A 234 4.75 10.71 -1.65
C ILE A 234 4.27 11.35 -2.96
N ARG A 235 4.71 12.59 -3.22
CA ARG A 235 4.21 13.42 -4.33
C ARG A 235 4.56 12.86 -5.71
N ILE A 236 5.80 12.42 -5.91
CA ILE A 236 6.29 11.82 -7.18
C ILE A 236 5.50 10.55 -7.53
N PRO A 237 5.42 9.50 -6.66
CA PRO A 237 4.63 8.32 -6.97
C PRO A 237 3.12 8.57 -7.01
N SER A 238 2.61 9.67 -6.46
CA SER A 238 1.20 10.04 -6.64
C SER A 238 0.96 10.62 -8.05
N ALA A 239 1.81 11.55 -8.49
CA ALA A 239 1.70 12.22 -9.78
C ALA A 239 1.81 11.25 -10.97
N VAL A 240 2.73 10.27 -10.93
CA VAL A 240 2.92 9.29 -12.03
C VAL A 240 1.91 8.14 -12.03
N HIS A 241 1.03 8.09 -11.03
CA HIS A 241 -0.02 7.08 -10.89
C HIS A 241 -1.44 7.68 -10.86
N ASN A 242 -1.59 8.97 -11.18
CA ASN A 242 -2.88 9.69 -11.14
C ASN A 242 -3.60 9.56 -9.78
N LEU A 243 -2.85 9.72 -8.70
CA LEU A 243 -3.36 9.70 -7.32
C LEU A 243 -3.22 11.07 -6.68
N PHE A 244 -4.03 11.30 -5.65
CA PHE A 244 -3.79 12.35 -4.67
C PHE A 244 -2.82 11.83 -3.61
N GLY A 245 -1.85 12.65 -3.23
CA GLY A 245 -0.93 12.35 -2.14
C GLY A 245 -0.44 13.64 -1.49
N LEU A 246 -0.64 13.75 -0.18
CA LEU A 246 -0.24 14.93 0.58
C LEU A 246 1.06 14.66 1.33
N ARG A 247 2.05 15.54 1.16
CA ARG A 247 3.12 15.71 2.15
C ARG A 247 2.60 16.70 3.20
N PRO A 248 2.25 16.29 4.43
CA PRO A 248 1.81 17.22 5.44
C PRO A 248 2.96 18.10 5.95
N THR A 249 2.64 19.18 6.66
CA THR A 249 3.63 19.92 7.45
C THR A 249 4.27 18.98 8.47
N LYS A 250 5.59 19.02 8.59
CA LYS A 250 6.33 18.23 9.58
C LYS A 250 5.77 18.51 10.99
N GLY A 251 5.49 17.46 11.76
CA GLY A 251 4.87 17.57 13.08
C GLY A 251 3.34 17.49 13.11
N LEU A 252 2.64 17.48 11.96
CA LEU A 252 1.19 17.19 11.99
C LEU A 252 0.89 15.73 12.31
N SER A 253 1.81 14.82 12.02
CA SER A 253 1.74 13.40 12.35
C SER A 253 3.15 12.91 12.66
N SER A 254 3.28 12.08 13.68
CA SER A 254 4.55 11.52 14.14
C SER A 254 5.25 10.71 13.05
N ILE A 255 6.59 10.74 13.07
CA ILE A 255 7.45 9.81 12.33
C ILE A 255 8.03 8.69 13.19
N ASP A 256 7.57 8.51 14.43
CA ASP A 256 8.02 7.41 15.28
C ASP A 256 7.62 6.03 14.71
N GLY A 257 8.54 5.07 14.81
CA GLY A 257 8.48 3.78 14.12
C GLY A 257 8.54 3.87 12.58
N ILE A 258 9.04 4.97 12.00
CA ILE A 258 9.36 5.03 10.56
C ILE A 258 10.88 4.93 10.40
N LEU A 259 11.36 3.93 9.65
CA LEU A 259 12.77 3.82 9.28
C LEU A 259 13.18 5.07 8.48
N PRO A 260 14.09 5.91 9.02
CA PRO A 260 14.28 7.27 8.57
C PRO A 260 15.25 7.39 7.38
N LEU A 261 15.21 8.53 6.71
CA LEU A 261 16.23 9.00 5.78
C LEU A 261 16.81 10.36 6.22
N SER A 262 15.97 11.26 6.73
CA SER A 262 16.37 12.58 7.23
C SER A 262 15.35 13.11 8.23
N HIS A 263 15.66 13.05 9.53
CA HIS A 263 14.81 13.58 10.60
C HIS A 263 14.43 15.06 10.42
N SER A 264 15.17 15.87 9.65
CA SER A 264 14.82 17.27 9.39
C SER A 264 13.66 17.42 8.40
N GLN A 265 13.46 16.44 7.49
CA GLN A 265 12.55 16.54 6.36
C GLN A 265 11.47 15.45 6.32
N ASP A 266 11.70 14.29 6.93
CA ASP A 266 10.82 13.13 6.84
C ASP A 266 9.40 13.41 7.34
N THR A 267 8.45 12.77 6.68
CA THR A 267 7.05 12.69 7.10
C THR A 267 6.38 11.49 6.46
N GLY A 268 5.42 10.88 7.18
CA GLY A 268 4.53 9.85 6.67
C GLY A 268 3.19 10.43 6.21
N GLY A 269 2.55 9.82 5.21
CA GLY A 269 1.25 10.29 4.72
C GLY A 269 0.61 9.41 3.64
N PRO A 270 -0.70 9.59 3.41
CA PRO A 270 -1.47 8.75 2.52
C PRO A 270 -1.32 9.09 1.03
N LEU A 271 -1.58 8.07 0.20
CA LEU A 271 -1.79 8.11 -1.25
C LEU A 271 -3.17 7.49 -1.54
N ALA A 272 -4.05 8.21 -2.22
CA ALA A 272 -5.45 7.82 -2.42
C ALA A 272 -5.97 8.21 -3.82
N ARG A 273 -7.02 7.53 -4.30
CA ARG A 273 -7.68 7.82 -5.59
C ARG A 273 -8.59 9.05 -5.55
N THR A 274 -9.06 9.46 -4.38
CA THR A 274 -9.89 10.66 -4.21
C THR A 274 -9.36 11.58 -3.10
N VAL A 275 -9.68 12.88 -3.17
CA VAL A 275 -9.38 13.85 -2.10
C VAL A 275 -10.12 13.50 -0.81
N THR A 276 -11.34 12.95 -0.90
CA THR A 276 -12.14 12.52 0.25
C THR A 276 -11.47 11.38 1.02
N ASP A 277 -10.97 10.37 0.30
CA ASP A 277 -10.24 9.25 0.90
C ASP A 277 -8.92 9.71 1.53
N LEU A 278 -8.23 10.65 0.88
CA LEU A 278 -7.01 11.29 1.41
C LEU A 278 -7.29 12.03 2.72
N ALA A 279 -8.39 12.78 2.79
CA ALA A 279 -8.78 13.52 3.97
C ALA A 279 -9.18 12.60 5.14
N ILE A 280 -9.97 11.54 4.87
CA ILE A 280 -10.29 10.49 5.84
C ILE A 280 -9.03 9.82 6.39
N ALA A 281 -8.04 9.57 5.52
CA ALA A 281 -6.78 8.97 5.91
C ALA A 281 -5.93 9.91 6.79
N LEU A 282 -5.84 11.20 6.45
CA LEU A 282 -5.12 12.20 7.26
C LEU A 282 -5.75 12.36 8.66
N ASP A 283 -7.09 12.40 8.73
CA ASP A 283 -7.84 12.49 10.00
C ASP A 283 -7.55 11.31 10.94
N ALA A 284 -7.17 10.14 10.42
CA ALA A 284 -6.82 8.99 11.24
C ALA A 284 -5.43 9.11 11.89
N THR A 285 -4.43 9.68 11.21
CA THR A 285 -3.02 9.63 11.65
C THR A 285 -2.46 10.93 12.19
N VAL A 286 -3.13 12.08 11.98
CA VAL A 286 -2.73 13.36 12.58
C VAL A 286 -2.93 13.34 14.10
N GLY A 287 -1.99 13.93 14.84
CA GLY A 287 -2.00 13.94 16.31
C GLY A 287 -0.62 14.21 16.92
N MET A 288 -0.62 14.57 18.20
CA MET A 288 0.59 14.69 19.01
C MET A 288 1.11 13.31 19.43
N ASP A 289 2.43 13.22 19.55
CA ASP A 289 3.16 12.05 20.02
C ASP A 289 4.36 12.50 20.86
N PRO A 290 4.41 12.19 22.17
CA PRO A 290 5.57 12.48 23.02
C PRO A 290 6.88 11.85 22.55
N ALA A 291 6.85 10.79 21.72
CA ALA A 291 8.04 10.17 21.14
C ALA A 291 8.63 10.97 19.96
N ASP A 292 7.84 11.80 19.29
CA ASP A 292 8.28 12.73 18.24
C ASP A 292 8.09 14.20 18.67
N PRO A 293 9.16 14.85 19.19
CA PRO A 293 9.12 16.26 19.58
C PRO A 293 8.72 17.24 18.48
N ALA A 294 8.78 16.85 17.19
CA ALA A 294 8.27 17.70 16.11
C ALA A 294 6.75 17.88 16.20
N THR A 295 6.02 16.96 16.83
CA THR A 295 4.55 17.04 16.95
C THR A 295 4.06 18.07 17.97
N ALA A 296 4.94 18.59 18.83
CA ALA A 296 4.64 19.67 19.76
C ALA A 296 4.13 20.96 19.08
N ILE A 297 4.27 21.11 17.76
CA ILE A 297 3.64 22.20 17.00
C ILE A 297 2.11 22.24 17.15
N LEU A 298 1.48 21.11 17.52
CA LEU A 298 0.05 20.96 17.74
C LEU A 298 -0.39 21.33 19.16
N GLU A 299 0.55 21.57 20.10
CA GLU A 299 0.22 21.88 21.49
C GLU A 299 -0.63 23.15 21.59
N GLY A 300 -1.75 23.07 22.32
CA GLY A 300 -2.72 24.16 22.46
C GLY A 300 -3.51 24.51 21.19
N ARG A 301 -3.44 23.71 20.12
CA ARG A 301 -4.19 23.94 18.86
C ARG A 301 -5.36 22.98 18.71
N GLU A 302 -6.54 23.52 18.42
CA GLU A 302 -7.64 22.74 17.88
C GLU A 302 -7.41 22.49 16.38
N MET A 303 -7.21 21.22 16.00
CA MET A 303 -7.12 20.82 14.60
C MET A 303 -8.51 20.47 14.08
N GLN A 304 -8.97 21.21 13.06
CA GLN A 304 -10.14 20.80 12.29
C GLN A 304 -9.84 19.52 11.50
N ARG A 305 -10.85 18.66 11.35
CA ARG A 305 -10.75 17.47 10.51
C ARG A 305 -10.64 17.86 9.04
N PHE A 306 -9.69 17.27 8.33
CA PHE A 306 -9.48 17.47 6.89
C PHE A 306 -10.74 17.15 6.08
N ARG A 307 -11.49 16.11 6.48
CA ARG A 307 -12.73 15.73 5.79
C ARG A 307 -13.82 16.80 5.94
N ASP A 308 -13.86 17.50 7.06
CA ASP A 308 -14.88 18.53 7.32
C ASP A 308 -14.54 19.86 6.62
N ALA A 309 -13.30 20.02 6.14
CA ALA A 309 -12.84 21.15 5.32
C ALA A 309 -13.01 20.93 3.79
N LEU A 310 -13.67 19.84 3.37
CA LEU A 310 -13.92 19.55 1.95
C LEU A 310 -15.08 20.38 1.42
N ASP A 311 -14.77 21.42 0.65
CA ASP A 311 -15.74 22.27 -0.03
C ASP A 311 -15.49 22.35 -1.55
N ALA A 312 -16.53 22.10 -2.34
CA ALA A 312 -16.51 22.22 -3.79
C ALA A 312 -16.41 23.69 -4.26
N GLY A 313 -16.81 24.63 -3.41
CA GLY A 313 -16.68 26.08 -3.60
C GLY A 313 -15.31 26.65 -3.22
N ALA A 314 -14.40 25.87 -2.62
CA ALA A 314 -13.17 26.38 -1.98
C ALA A 314 -12.20 27.15 -2.89
N LEU A 315 -12.36 27.07 -4.22
CA LEU A 315 -11.57 27.83 -5.19
C LEU A 315 -12.20 29.19 -5.58
N GLU A 316 -13.45 29.44 -5.21
CA GLU A 316 -14.12 30.71 -5.46
C GLU A 316 -13.45 31.83 -4.67
N GLY A 317 -13.00 32.88 -5.37
CA GLY A 317 -12.21 33.97 -4.78
C GLY A 317 -10.77 33.61 -4.40
N ALA A 318 -10.35 32.34 -4.48
CA ALA A 318 -8.99 31.90 -4.17
C ALA A 318 -7.94 32.57 -5.08
N ARG A 319 -6.71 32.69 -4.58
CA ARG A 319 -5.57 33.26 -5.30
C ARG A 319 -4.48 32.20 -5.45
N ILE A 320 -4.49 31.48 -6.56
CA ILE A 320 -3.47 30.46 -6.87
C ILE A 320 -2.31 31.12 -7.59
N GLY A 321 -1.09 30.90 -7.11
CA GLY A 321 0.14 31.31 -7.80
C GLY A 321 0.67 30.20 -8.70
N ALA A 322 0.58 30.38 -10.01
CA ALA A 322 1.24 29.48 -10.96
C ALA A 322 2.76 29.69 -10.94
N LEU A 323 3.52 28.64 -10.63
CA LEU A 323 4.98 28.63 -10.66
C LEU A 323 5.48 28.28 -12.06
N ASP A 324 6.21 29.19 -12.69
CA ASP A 324 6.97 28.89 -13.91
C ASP A 324 8.37 28.39 -13.53
N ILE A 325 8.53 27.07 -13.62
CA ILE A 325 9.78 26.36 -13.31
C ILE A 325 10.81 26.43 -14.45
N GLU A 326 10.43 26.83 -15.67
CA GLU A 326 11.39 27.09 -16.75
C GLU A 326 12.11 28.41 -16.55
N GLU A 327 11.41 29.51 -16.22
CA GLU A 327 12.05 30.80 -15.93
C GLU A 327 12.95 30.72 -14.68
N GLY A 328 12.49 30.09 -13.60
CA GLY A 328 13.29 29.95 -12.37
C GLY A 328 14.62 29.24 -12.63
N SER A 329 14.56 28.11 -13.35
CA SER A 329 15.75 27.33 -13.73
C SER A 329 16.73 28.10 -14.62
N ARG A 330 16.25 29.01 -15.47
CA ARG A 330 17.12 29.85 -16.33
C ARG A 330 17.87 30.88 -15.49
N ARG A 331 17.18 31.58 -14.59
CA ARG A 331 17.78 32.64 -13.76
C ARG A 331 18.83 32.14 -12.75
N GLU A 332 18.66 30.94 -12.19
CA GLU A 332 19.72 30.35 -11.34
C GLU A 332 21.01 30.07 -12.12
N ARG A 333 20.91 29.66 -13.39
CA ARG A 333 22.08 29.49 -14.26
C ARG A 333 22.73 30.84 -14.59
N ASP A 334 21.94 31.83 -14.96
CA ASP A 334 22.42 33.17 -15.29
C ASP A 334 23.07 33.88 -14.08
N ALA A 335 22.54 33.66 -12.87
CA ALA A 335 23.12 34.18 -11.63
C ALA A 335 24.41 33.43 -11.21
N GLY A 336 24.49 32.13 -11.50
CA GLY A 336 25.65 31.29 -11.19
C GLY A 336 26.91 31.66 -11.99
N ASP A 337 26.74 32.16 -13.22
CA ASP A 337 27.84 32.54 -14.13
C ASP A 337 28.51 33.90 -13.78
N SER A 338 27.90 34.69 -12.88
CA SER A 338 28.39 36.03 -12.50
C SER A 338 29.49 36.06 -11.43
N ARG A 339 30.13 34.92 -11.12
CA ARG A 339 31.23 34.84 -10.15
C ARG A 339 32.52 35.46 -10.69
N ARG A 340 32.68 36.77 -10.46
CA ARG A 340 34.00 37.43 -10.51
C ARG A 340 34.97 36.74 -9.53
N PRO A 341 36.27 36.60 -9.87
CA PRO A 341 37.24 36.03 -8.96
C PRO A 341 37.56 37.00 -7.80
N GLY A 342 37.24 36.60 -6.57
CA GLY A 342 37.64 37.28 -5.34
C GLY A 342 36.47 37.83 -4.51
N GLY A 343 36.26 37.24 -3.34
CA GLY A 343 35.32 37.72 -2.32
C GLY A 343 34.67 36.61 -1.51
N ASP A 344 35.13 36.42 -0.27
CA ASP A 344 34.38 35.64 0.73
C ASP A 344 33.07 36.37 1.08
N GLY A 345 31.94 35.67 1.00
CA GLY A 345 30.63 36.22 1.32
C GLY A 345 29.52 35.17 1.17
N GLY A 346 28.73 34.97 2.22
CA GLY A 346 27.72 33.91 2.27
C GLY A 346 26.60 34.09 1.23
N ALA A 347 26.37 33.07 0.41
CA ALA A 347 25.30 33.07 -0.58
C ALA A 347 23.97 32.58 0.01
N GLY A 348 23.20 33.49 0.60
CA GLY A 348 21.77 33.32 0.79
C GLY A 348 21.04 33.60 -0.53
N GLY A 349 20.82 32.57 -1.34
CA GLY A 349 20.09 32.69 -2.61
C GLY A 349 18.59 32.78 -2.42
N ASP A 350 17.99 33.93 -2.72
CA ASP A 350 16.54 34.11 -2.75
C ASP A 350 15.94 33.31 -3.93
N CYS A 351 15.19 32.25 -3.60
CA CYS A 351 14.51 31.40 -4.58
C CYS A 351 13.21 32.07 -5.07
N GLY A 352 13.36 33.24 -5.71
CA GLY A 352 12.28 34.12 -6.16
C GLY A 352 11.44 33.56 -7.31
N GLY A 353 10.60 32.57 -7.03
CA GLY A 353 9.57 32.09 -7.96
C GLY A 353 8.54 33.18 -8.26
N ARG A 354 8.43 33.61 -9.53
CA ARG A 354 7.44 34.60 -9.94
C ARG A 354 6.07 33.94 -10.09
N VAL A 355 5.05 34.48 -9.41
CA VAL A 355 3.64 34.13 -9.65
C VAL A 355 3.24 34.68 -11.02
N VAL A 356 3.09 33.80 -12.02
CA VAL A 356 2.89 34.24 -13.41
C VAL A 356 1.45 34.69 -13.70
N ALA A 357 0.46 34.15 -13.00
CA ALA A 357 -0.90 34.68 -12.96
C ALA A 357 -1.61 34.29 -11.66
N GLY A 358 -2.49 35.17 -11.17
CA GLY A 358 -3.48 34.81 -10.15
C GLY A 358 -4.74 34.28 -10.82
N TRP A 359 -4.93 32.97 -10.84
CA TRP A 359 -6.16 32.37 -11.37
C TRP A 359 -7.32 32.62 -10.41
N ARG A 360 -8.47 33.10 -10.93
CA ARG A 360 -9.73 33.23 -10.18
C ARG A 360 -10.73 32.19 -10.72
N ALA A 361 -11.21 31.31 -9.86
CA ALA A 361 -12.34 30.46 -10.22
C ALA A 361 -13.60 31.31 -10.49
N GLY A 362 -14.41 30.91 -11.47
CA GLY A 362 -15.73 31.50 -11.75
C GLY A 362 -15.88 32.21 -13.11
N GLN A 363 -14.79 32.52 -13.84
CA GLN A 363 -14.91 33.29 -15.10
C GLN A 363 -15.17 32.46 -16.38
N HIS A 364 -15.13 31.12 -16.32
CA HIS A 364 -15.44 30.27 -17.47
C HIS A 364 -16.42 29.14 -17.12
N ARG A 365 -17.43 28.94 -17.97
CA ARG A 365 -18.39 27.83 -17.86
C ARG A 365 -17.68 26.49 -18.08
N PRO A 366 -18.16 25.39 -17.46
CA PRO A 366 -17.51 24.08 -17.53
C PRO A 366 -17.67 23.46 -18.92
N HIS A 367 -16.71 23.74 -19.82
CA HIS A 367 -16.51 22.90 -20.98
C HIS A 367 -15.83 21.61 -20.55
N ARG A 368 -16.53 20.47 -20.69
CA ARG A 368 -15.95 19.13 -20.59
C ARG A 368 -14.68 19.09 -21.46
N LEU A 369 -13.53 18.87 -20.85
CA LEU A 369 -12.26 18.70 -21.56
C LEU A 369 -12.27 17.37 -22.31
N ARG A 370 -12.88 17.34 -23.50
CA ARG A 370 -12.75 16.22 -24.43
C ARG A 370 -11.35 16.26 -25.04
N LEU A 371 -10.49 15.36 -24.59
CA LEU A 371 -9.21 15.11 -25.23
C LEU A 371 -9.46 14.57 -26.66
N GLN A 372 -9.36 15.42 -27.68
CA GLN A 372 -9.35 14.96 -29.07
C GLN A 372 -7.98 14.38 -29.39
N VAL A 373 -7.85 13.05 -29.26
CA VAL A 373 -6.74 12.32 -29.86
C VAL A 373 -6.88 12.41 -31.38
N ARG A 374 -6.02 13.21 -32.03
CA ARG A 374 -5.85 13.17 -33.49
C ARG A 374 -4.91 12.02 -33.84
N PRO A 375 -5.25 11.14 -34.80
CA PRO A 375 -4.30 10.15 -35.30
C PRO A 375 -3.23 10.87 -36.15
N GLY A 376 -2.05 11.09 -35.57
CA GLY A 376 -0.88 11.60 -36.28
C GLY A 376 -0.22 10.49 -37.08
N GLY A 377 -0.36 10.53 -38.41
CA GLY A 377 0.28 9.59 -39.32
C GLY A 377 1.80 9.76 -39.40
N ILE A 378 2.48 8.70 -39.84
CA ILE A 378 3.94 8.66 -40.06
C ILE A 378 4.31 9.51 -41.29
N PRO A 379 5.22 10.51 -41.20
CA PRO A 379 5.84 11.13 -42.35
C PRO A 379 7.17 10.42 -42.70
N GLY A 380 7.34 10.07 -43.97
CA GLY A 380 8.62 9.62 -44.51
C GLY A 380 9.60 10.75 -44.81
N ARG A 381 10.82 10.35 -45.18
CA ARG A 381 11.95 11.18 -45.62
C ARG A 381 11.58 12.20 -46.72
N ASP A 382 12.14 13.41 -46.69
CA ASP A 382 13.37 13.77 -47.44
C ASP A 382 13.73 15.28 -47.36
N SER A 383 15.04 15.60 -47.41
CA SER A 383 15.68 16.92 -47.65
C SER A 383 15.38 18.09 -46.67
N GLY A 384 16.32 18.97 -46.29
CA GLY A 384 17.75 19.11 -46.61
C GLY A 384 18.39 20.29 -45.82
N CYS A 385 19.64 20.66 -46.13
CA CYS A 385 20.50 21.67 -45.46
C CYS A 385 21.05 21.24 -44.08
N ALA A 386 22.29 20.76 -43.91
CA ALA A 386 23.64 21.20 -44.34
C ALA A 386 24.20 22.38 -43.51
N GLY A 387 25.40 22.18 -42.94
CA GLY A 387 26.14 23.16 -42.13
C GLY A 387 27.09 22.52 -41.11
N ASP A 388 28.27 22.11 -41.59
CA ASP A 388 29.58 21.91 -40.91
C ASP A 388 29.64 21.67 -39.39
N LEU A 389 30.41 20.68 -38.89
CA LEU A 389 31.87 20.62 -39.03
C LEU A 389 32.42 19.19 -39.22
N ALA A 390 33.16 18.99 -40.31
CA ALA A 390 34.30 18.06 -40.31
C ALA A 390 35.51 18.77 -39.64
N GLY A 391 36.51 18.10 -39.07
CA GLY A 391 36.77 16.68 -38.92
C GLY A 391 38.28 16.48 -38.64
N ARG A 392 38.68 15.29 -38.17
CA ARG A 392 40.05 14.75 -38.32
C ARG A 392 40.04 13.28 -37.91
N ASP A 393 40.06 12.42 -38.92
CA ASP A 393 40.33 11.00 -38.78
C ASP A 393 41.84 10.79 -38.95
N HIS A 394 42.44 9.92 -38.14
CA HIS A 394 43.78 9.38 -38.43
C HIS A 394 43.84 7.95 -37.93
N ARG A 395 43.95 7.04 -38.90
CA ARG A 395 44.18 5.61 -38.65
C ARG A 395 45.66 5.36 -38.36
N ASP A 396 45.91 4.54 -37.36
CA ASP A 396 46.84 3.40 -37.31
C ASP A 396 46.65 2.81 -35.89
N GLY A 397 46.74 1.51 -35.61
CA GLY A 397 47.25 0.40 -36.39
C GLY A 397 47.92 -0.57 -35.40
N THR A 398 47.66 -1.87 -35.53
CA THR A 398 48.24 -2.99 -34.73
C THR A 398 47.72 -3.23 -33.29
N ALA A 399 47.48 -4.51 -33.00
CA ALA A 399 47.36 -5.08 -31.66
C ALA A 399 48.68 -5.77 -31.28
N PRO A 400 48.88 -6.13 -30.00
CA PRO A 400 49.12 -7.56 -29.76
C PRO A 400 48.38 -8.14 -28.55
N ARG A 401 48.55 -9.45 -28.37
CA ARG A 401 47.80 -10.33 -27.46
C ARG A 401 48.39 -10.36 -26.04
N GLY A 402 47.49 -10.53 -25.07
CA GLY A 402 47.60 -11.55 -24.01
C GLY A 402 48.54 -11.30 -22.83
N ALA A 403 47.96 -11.17 -21.63
CA ALA A 403 48.36 -11.84 -20.39
C ALA A 403 47.55 -11.28 -19.20
N GLY A 404 47.09 -12.17 -18.33
CA GLY A 404 46.86 -11.88 -16.92
C GLY A 404 47.28 -13.13 -16.12
N PRO A 405 46.98 -13.23 -14.82
CA PRO A 405 46.69 -12.17 -13.84
C PRO A 405 47.68 -12.23 -12.65
N HIS A 406 47.89 -11.15 -11.90
CA HIS A 406 48.59 -11.24 -10.61
C HIS A 406 48.03 -10.32 -9.52
N LEU A 407 47.48 -10.95 -8.49
CA LEU A 407 47.43 -10.44 -7.11
C LEU A 407 48.85 -10.49 -6.51
N PRO A 408 49.10 -9.68 -5.46
CA PRO A 408 49.85 -10.20 -4.33
C PRO A 408 49.06 -10.06 -3.02
N ALA A 409 49.09 -11.13 -2.23
CA ALA A 409 48.74 -11.10 -0.82
C ALA A 409 49.93 -11.58 0.00
N THR A 410 49.92 -11.22 1.29
CA THR A 410 50.85 -11.63 2.35
C THR A 410 52.26 -11.00 2.33
N GLU A 411 52.60 -10.34 3.45
CA GLU A 411 53.55 -10.99 4.36
C GLU A 411 53.19 -10.71 5.83
N ARG A 412 53.47 -11.67 6.72
CA ARG A 412 53.34 -11.58 8.18
C ARG A 412 54.67 -11.96 8.82
N ALA A 413 55.21 -11.13 9.71
CA ALA A 413 56.11 -11.59 10.77
C ALA A 413 55.94 -10.70 12.03
N ARG A 414 55.49 -11.27 13.16
CA ARG A 414 56.29 -11.64 14.37
C ARG A 414 56.89 -10.42 15.10
N GLY A 415 56.67 -10.20 16.41
CA GLY A 415 55.81 -10.87 17.38
C GLY A 415 56.40 -10.83 18.81
N ALA A 416 55.55 -10.84 19.85
CA ALA A 416 55.96 -11.09 21.24
C ALA A 416 54.80 -11.75 22.02
N ARG A 417 55.13 -12.74 22.85
CA ARG A 417 54.25 -13.38 23.86
C ARG A 417 54.70 -12.86 25.25
N HIS A 418 54.04 -12.98 26.40
CA HIS A 418 53.07 -13.91 27.03
C HIS A 418 52.68 -13.26 28.42
N PRO A 419 51.93 -13.88 29.36
CA PRO A 419 50.62 -14.54 29.32
C PRO A 419 49.68 -14.17 30.52
N ARG A 420 48.51 -14.85 30.63
CA ARG A 420 47.61 -15.03 31.82
C ARG A 420 46.69 -13.83 32.16
N THR A 421 45.43 -14.00 32.60
CA THR A 421 44.67 -15.22 33.01
C THR A 421 43.17 -15.12 32.67
N ARG A 422 42.50 -16.26 32.48
CA ARG A 422 41.02 -16.39 32.37
C ARG A 422 40.31 -16.08 33.70
N ARG A 423 39.06 -15.61 33.61
CA ARG A 423 37.90 -16.20 34.32
C ARG A 423 36.60 -15.91 33.54
N ASP A 424 35.67 -16.85 33.62
CA ASP A 424 34.34 -16.88 32.99
C ASP A 424 33.39 -17.59 34.01
N PRO A 425 32.06 -17.70 33.81
CA PRO A 425 31.10 -17.06 34.69
C PRO A 425 30.28 -18.03 35.56
N GLY A 426 29.44 -17.48 36.47
CA GLY A 426 28.48 -18.26 37.26
C GLY A 426 27.47 -17.40 38.03
N ALA A 427 26.19 -17.73 37.88
CA ALA A 427 25.05 -17.30 38.72
C ALA A 427 24.47 -18.56 39.43
N PRO A 428 23.32 -18.54 40.15
CA PRO A 428 22.51 -17.44 40.69
C PRO A 428 22.19 -17.61 42.21
N ALA A 429 21.49 -16.65 42.85
CA ALA A 429 20.74 -16.88 44.09
C ALA A 429 19.65 -15.82 44.41
N SER A 430 18.58 -16.26 45.07
CA SER A 430 17.50 -15.50 45.74
C SER A 430 16.90 -16.44 46.80
N PRO A 431 15.92 -16.06 47.67
CA PRO A 431 15.53 -14.76 48.22
C PRO A 431 15.56 -14.75 49.78
N HIS A 432 15.10 -13.70 50.46
CA HIS A 432 14.66 -13.80 51.88
C HIS A 432 13.50 -12.85 52.22
N ARG A 433 12.64 -13.25 53.18
CA ARG A 433 11.43 -12.56 53.69
C ARG A 433 11.51 -12.31 55.21
N GLY A 434 10.72 -11.33 55.70
CA GLY A 434 10.25 -11.19 57.11
C GLY A 434 10.68 -9.87 57.80
N GLY A 435 9.86 -9.15 58.58
CA GLY A 435 8.42 -9.26 58.89
C GLY A 435 7.93 -8.22 59.93
N GLU A 436 6.63 -7.85 59.89
CA GLU A 436 5.73 -7.34 60.97
C GLU A 436 6.12 -6.09 61.83
N ARG A 437 5.37 -4.95 61.83
CA ARG A 437 4.06 -4.56 62.48
C ARG A 437 4.14 -4.29 64.02
N PRO A 438 3.18 -3.55 64.66
CA PRO A 438 2.40 -2.34 64.29
C PRO A 438 2.31 -1.29 65.45
N HIS A 439 1.58 -0.16 65.30
CA HIS A 439 0.68 0.48 66.31
C HIS A 439 0.04 1.81 65.81
N GLY A 440 -1.19 2.11 66.26
CA GLY A 440 -1.88 3.43 66.21
C GLY A 440 -2.52 3.72 67.58
N PRO A 441 -3.59 4.54 67.74
CA PRO A 441 -4.31 5.42 66.79
C PRO A 441 -4.54 6.86 67.34
N GLY A 442 -5.35 7.69 66.65
CA GLY A 442 -5.85 8.98 67.17
C GLY A 442 -7.00 9.58 66.35
N ARG A 443 -8.12 9.93 67.01
CA ARG A 443 -9.36 10.55 66.51
C ARG A 443 -9.78 11.65 67.50
N PRO A 444 -10.68 12.61 67.17
CA PRO A 444 -12.13 12.35 66.94
C PRO A 444 -12.57 12.28 65.47
#